data_AF-A0A8S2YCQ2-F1
#
_entry.id   AF-A0A8S2YCQ2-F1
#
_cell.length_a   1.000
_cell.length_b   1.000
_cell.length_c   1.000
_cell.angle_alpha   90.00
_cell.angle_beta   90.00
_cell.angle_gamma   90.00
#
_symmetry.space_group_name_H-M   'P 1'
#
loop_
_entity.id
_entity.type
_entity.pdbx_description
1 polymer ?
#
loop_
_entity_poly.entity_id
_entity_poly.type
_entity_poly.pdbx_seq_one_letter_code
_entity_poly.pdbx_strand_id
1 'polypeptide(L)' 'AHKDDLTQEWCKNNMPNFIDRPHWPANSPDLNPLDYSIWDEFVQQMNSDKIKSKTSLMEELKRAVKRIRIEIVLESCAS' A
#
# COMPACT_ATOMS: atom_id res chain seq x y z
N ALA A 1 -8.54 -15.00 1.15
CA ALA A 1 -7.85 -13.77 1.56
C ALA A 1 -8.80 -12.59 1.30
N HIS A 2 -8.54 -11.63 0.41
CA HIS A 2 -9.39 -10.42 0.35
C HIS A 2 -10.74 -10.60 -0.34
N LYS A 3 -10.89 -11.57 -1.27
CA LYS A 3 -12.16 -11.86 -1.96
C LYS A 3 -13.08 -12.81 -1.19
N ASP A 4 -12.64 -13.32 -0.05
CA ASP A 4 -13.38 -14.30 0.75
C ASP A 4 -14.56 -13.63 1.46
N ASP A 5 -15.69 -14.33 1.60
CA ASP A 5 -16.92 -13.72 2.09
C ASP A 5 -16.80 -13.27 3.55
N LEU A 6 -16.11 -14.03 4.42
CA LEU A 6 -15.88 -13.63 5.81
C LEU A 6 -14.99 -12.38 5.90
N THR A 7 -14.00 -12.27 5.01
CA THR A 7 -13.13 -11.10 4.96
C THR A 7 -13.88 -9.87 4.43
N GLN A 8 -14.70 -10.05 3.40
CA GLN A 8 -15.55 -8.99 2.83
C GLN A 8 -16.55 -8.46 3.86
N GLU A 9 -17.20 -9.35 4.60
CA GLU A 9 -18.14 -8.98 5.68
C GLU A 9 -17.43 -8.21 6.78
N TRP A 10 -16.26 -8.69 7.23
CA TRP A 10 -15.48 -7.96 8.23
C TRP A 10 -15.07 -6.57 7.74
N CYS A 11 -14.59 -6.43 6.50
CA CYS A 11 -14.22 -5.13 5.94
C CYS A 11 -15.42 -4.18 5.84
N LYS A 12 -16.57 -4.67 5.34
CA LYS A 12 -17.83 -3.88 5.27
C LYS A 12 -18.23 -3.32 6.63
N ASN A 13 -18.03 -4.09 7.70
CA ASN A 13 -18.42 -3.70 9.06
C ASN A 13 -17.39 -2.79 9.76
N ASN A 14 -16.13 -2.76 9.32
CA ASN A 14 -15.03 -2.11 10.05
C ASN A 14 -14.30 -1.00 9.27
N MET A 15 -14.44 -0.94 7.95
CA MET A 15 -13.73 0.03 7.11
C MET A 15 -14.72 1.03 6.49
N PRO A 16 -14.62 2.33 6.82
CA PRO A 16 -15.40 3.36 6.15
C PRO A 16 -15.14 3.35 4.64
N ASN A 17 -16.18 3.53 3.84
CA ASN A 17 -16.10 3.61 2.37
C ASN A 17 -15.45 2.39 1.70
N PHE A 18 -15.59 1.19 2.30
CA PHE A 18 -15.09 -0.04 1.71
C PHE A 18 -15.71 -0.33 0.35
N ILE A 19 -14.86 -0.54 -0.66
CA ILE A 19 -15.25 -0.99 -2.00
C ILE A 19 -15.20 -2.52 -2.00
N ASP A 20 -16.35 -3.16 -2.15
CA ASP A 20 -16.42 -4.62 -2.12
C ASP A 20 -15.96 -5.25 -3.46
N ARG A 21 -15.75 -6.56 -3.42
CA ARG A 21 -15.16 -7.32 -4.54
C ARG A 21 -15.86 -7.08 -5.90
N PRO A 22 -17.20 -7.06 -6.01
CA PRO A 22 -17.86 -6.79 -7.28
C PRO A 22 -17.66 -5.37 -7.83
N HIS A 23 -17.45 -4.37 -6.97
CA HIS A 23 -17.30 -2.98 -7.39
C HIS A 23 -15.85 -2.56 -7.66
N TRP A 24 -14.86 -3.30 -7.13
CA TRP A 24 -13.46 -3.05 -7.48
C TRP A 24 -13.14 -3.58 -8.89
N PRO A 25 -12.67 -2.73 -9.83
CA PRO A 25 -12.37 -3.15 -11.18
C PRO A 25 -11.14 -4.08 -11.23
N ALA A 26 -11.24 -5.14 -12.03
CA ALA A 26 -10.14 -6.09 -12.18
C ALA A 26 -8.98 -5.46 -12.97
N ASN A 27 -7.74 -5.78 -12.56
CA ASN A 27 -6.51 -5.31 -13.21
C ASN A 27 -6.34 -3.78 -13.22
N SER A 28 -6.76 -3.10 -12.15
CA SER A 28 -6.63 -1.64 -12.02
C SER A 28 -5.61 -1.23 -10.95
N PRO A 29 -4.29 -1.44 -11.17
CA PRO A 29 -3.27 -0.93 -10.27
C PRO A 29 -3.21 0.61 -10.28
N ASP A 30 -3.66 1.23 -11.37
CA ASP A 30 -3.83 2.67 -11.53
C ASP A 30 -4.82 3.30 -10.55
N LEU A 31 -5.71 2.49 -9.95
CA LEU A 31 -6.67 2.96 -8.95
C LEU A 31 -6.24 2.69 -7.50
N ASN A 32 -5.12 2.00 -7.27
CA ASN A 32 -4.62 1.74 -5.92
C ASN A 32 -3.43 2.66 -5.61
N PRO A 33 -3.57 3.64 -4.68
CA PRO A 33 -2.48 4.55 -4.30
C PRO A 33 -1.19 3.85 -3.89
N LEU A 34 -1.30 2.65 -3.31
CA LEU A 34 -0.12 1.86 -2.99
C LEU A 34 0.64 1.43 -4.24
N ASP A 35 -0.09 1.01 -5.29
CA ASP A 35 0.49 0.43 -6.50
C ASP A 35 1.04 1.49 -7.46
N TYR A 36 0.31 2.59 -7.69
CA TYR A 36 0.75 3.61 -8.66
C TYR A 36 1.70 4.66 -8.07
N SER A 37 1.86 4.74 -6.74
CA SER A 37 2.66 5.80 -6.09
C SER A 37 3.51 5.29 -4.93
N ILE A 38 2.91 4.76 -3.86
CA ILE A 38 3.65 4.57 -2.60
C ILE A 38 4.76 3.51 -2.73
N TRP A 39 4.59 2.44 -3.51
CA TRP A 39 5.65 1.46 -3.72
C TRP A 39 6.89 2.06 -4.40
N ASP A 40 6.72 2.99 -5.35
CA ASP A 40 7.83 3.66 -6.01
C ASP A 40 8.59 4.56 -5.02
N GLU A 41 7.88 5.25 -4.12
CA GLU A 41 8.49 6.03 -3.05
C GLU A 41 9.32 5.16 -2.10
N PHE A 42 8.84 3.97 -1.74
CA PHE A 42 9.63 3.03 -0.96
C PHE A 42 10.94 2.69 -1.65
N VAL A 43 10.88 2.29 -2.93
CA VAL A 43 12.07 1.89 -3.69
C VAL A 43 13.07 3.04 -3.81
N GLN A 44 12.61 4.27 -4.04
CA GLN A 44 13.47 5.46 -4.12
C GLN A 44 14.18 5.78 -2.79
N GLN A 45 13.52 5.53 -1.64
CA GLN A 45 14.07 5.86 -0.33
C GLN A 45 14.93 4.74 0.27
N MET A 46 14.73 3.49 -0.17
CA MET A 46 15.47 2.32 0.31
C MET A 46 16.86 2.22 -0.32
N ASN A 47 17.79 1.61 0.40
CA ASN A 47 19.10 1.25 -0.15
C ASN A 47 19.14 -0.27 -0.37
N SER A 48 19.00 -0.71 -1.62
CA SER A 48 19.00 -2.11 -2.01
C SER A 48 20.27 -2.87 -1.63
N ASP A 49 21.42 -2.19 -1.60
CA ASP A 49 22.70 -2.81 -1.27
C ASP A 49 22.75 -3.29 0.17
N LYS A 50 22.01 -2.64 1.07
CA LYS A 50 21.90 -3.01 2.49
C LYS A 50 21.00 -4.22 2.74
N ILE A 51 20.15 -4.58 1.79
CA ILE A 51 19.15 -5.63 1.96
C ILE A 51 19.80 -6.99 1.67
N LYS A 52 20.05 -7.77 2.71
CA LYS A 52 20.65 -9.13 2.63
C LYS A 52 19.86 -10.18 3.41
N SER A 53 18.86 -9.76 4.16
CA SER A 53 18.01 -10.59 5.00
C SER A 53 16.64 -9.95 5.22
N LYS A 54 15.69 -10.74 5.71
CA LYS A 54 14.38 -10.24 6.16
C LYS A 54 14.50 -9.10 7.16
N THR A 55 15.44 -9.20 8.11
CA THR A 55 15.67 -8.16 9.12
C THR A 55 16.12 -6.85 8.47
N SER A 56 17.14 -6.91 7.60
CA SER A 56 17.63 -5.72 6.89
C SER A 56 16.57 -5.09 5.98
N LEU A 57 15.69 -5.90 5.38
CA LEU A 57 14.56 -5.43 4.59
C LEU A 57 13.57 -4.65 5.47
N MET A 58 13.20 -5.20 6.63
CA MET A 58 12.28 -4.54 7.56
C MET A 58 12.85 -3.23 8.10
N GLU A 59 14.16 -3.17 8.35
CA GLU A 59 14.85 -1.95 8.79
C GLU A 59 14.84 -0.88 7.70
N GLU A 60 15.17 -1.25 6.46
CA GLU A 60 15.16 -0.33 5.33
C GLU A 60 13.74 0.18 4.99
N LEU A 61 12.72 -0.67 5.07
CA LEU A 61 11.32 -0.26 4.93
C LEU A 61 10.93 0.77 6.00
N LYS A 62 11.23 0.50 7.29
CA LYS A 62 10.96 1.46 8.38
C LYS A 62 11.73 2.77 8.20
N ARG A 63 12.94 2.71 7.64
CA ARG A 63 13.77 3.87 7.32
C ARG A 63 13.16 4.69 6.18
N ALA A 64 12.64 4.01 5.16
CA ALA A 64 12.02 4.61 3.98
C ALA A 64 10.71 5.34 4.33
N VAL A 65 9.79 4.71 5.08
CA VAL A 65 8.52 5.36 5.52
C VAL A 65 8.77 6.72 6.17
N LYS A 66 9.81 6.84 6.99
CA LYS A 66 10.15 8.09 7.69
C LYS A 66 10.65 9.21 6.75
N ARG A 67 11.00 8.88 5.51
CA ARG A 67 11.49 9.84 4.50
C ARG A 67 10.47 10.17 3.42
N ILE A 68 9.46 9.31 3.23
CA ILE A 68 8.37 9.61 2.31
C ILE A 68 7.70 10.90 2.80
N ARG A 69 7.59 11.87 1.91
CA ARG A 69 6.93 13.15 2.19
C ARG A 69 5.44 12.91 2.40
N ILE A 70 4.88 13.49 3.46
CA ILE A 70 3.47 13.27 3.80
C ILE A 70 2.53 13.75 2.69
N GLU A 71 2.94 14.79 1.96
CA GLU A 71 2.18 15.34 0.84
C GLU A 71 1.93 14.30 -0.25
N ILE A 72 2.90 13.42 -0.54
CA ILE A 72 2.76 12.34 -1.54
C ILE A 72 1.68 11.33 -1.12
N VAL A 73 1.61 11.02 0.18
CA VAL A 73 0.57 10.13 0.73
C VAL A 73 -0.80 10.79 0.62
N LEU A 74 -0.91 12.08 0.92
CA LEU A 74 -2.17 12.80 0.86
C LEU A 74 -2.67 12.97 -0.58
N GLU A 75 -1.79 13.34 -1.51
CA GLU A 75 -2.12 13.55 -2.92
C GLU A 75 -2.55 12.25 -3.60
N SER A 76 -1.84 11.14 -3.32
CA SER A 76 -2.23 9.82 -3.84
C SER A 76 -3.56 9.30 -3.28
N CYS A 77 -3.94 9.69 -2.06
CA CYS A 77 -5.25 9.32 -1.51
C CYS A 77 -6.39 10.25 -1.94
N ALA A 78 -6.09 11.42 -2.53
CA ALA A 78 -7.07 12.43 -2.91
C ALA A 78 -7.51 12.33 -4.39
N SER A 79 -6.94 11.40 -5.15
CA SER A 79 -7.17 11.20 -6.58
C SER A 79 -8.49 10.45 -6.86
#